data_AF-A0A812KE28-F1
#
_entry.id   AF-A0A812KE28-F1
#
_cell.length_a   1.000
_cell.length_b   1.000
_cell.length_c   1.000
_cell.angle_alpha   90.00
_cell.angle_beta   90.00
_cell.angle_gamma   90.00
#
_symmetry.space_group_name_H-M   'P 1'
#
loop_
_entity.id
_entity.type
_entity.pdbx_description
1 polymer ?
#
loop_
_entity_poly.entity_id
_entity_poly.type
_entity_poly.pdbx_seq_one_letter_code
_entity_poly.pdbx_strand_id
1 'polypeptide(L)'
;MRRSFNSLGSLAAVEDLSWDVDDMETEPEIVFAVNALQELFARWQQAETDNFWQRKSHKVVLSVVVCARENGTLVAMPGMNTEVALTAGSLCAERAGIARAATEFFHAKAIKVIAVIDPSGGIAPLWPCKVCQEWLSKLCGQSGKITVVAFPGAENDFQRVVVRRYGEESFKDVRAPTSVSVRSSLKQVVEQA
;
A
#
# COMPACT_ATOMS: atom_id res chain seq x y z
N MET A 1 0.33 -38.52 27.96
CA MET A 1 1.23 -37.67 27.16
C MET A 1 0.56 -37.38 25.81
N ARG A 2 -0.18 -36.27 25.68
CA ARG A 2 -0.75 -35.79 24.41
C ARG A 2 -0.43 -34.30 24.34
N ARG A 3 0.49 -33.90 23.46
CA ARG A 3 0.74 -32.49 23.16
C ARG A 3 -0.26 -32.07 22.09
N SER A 4 -1.24 -31.26 22.50
CA SER A 4 -2.16 -30.56 21.60
C SER A 4 -1.43 -29.33 21.05
N PHE A 5 -1.07 -29.38 19.77
CA PHE A 5 -0.69 -28.20 18.99
C PHE A 5 -1.97 -27.60 18.41
N ASN A 6 -2.43 -26.49 18.97
CA ASN A 6 -3.42 -25.56 18.42
C ASN A 6 -2.92 -24.17 18.81
N SER A 7 -2.94 -23.12 18.00
CA SER A 7 -3.35 -22.91 16.62
C SER A 7 -2.72 -21.56 16.22
N LEU A 8 -2.54 -21.35 14.92
CA LEU A 8 -1.95 -20.16 14.30
C LEU A 8 -2.41 -18.84 14.94
N GLY A 9 -1.44 -17.97 15.19
CA GLY A 9 -1.66 -16.59 15.63
C GLY A 9 -2.52 -15.82 14.61
N SER A 10 -3.56 -15.19 15.16
CA SER A 10 -4.48 -14.28 14.49
C SER A 10 -3.72 -13.14 13.80
N LEU A 11 -3.87 -13.03 12.48
CA LEU A 11 -3.50 -11.86 11.68
C LEU A 11 -4.29 -10.63 12.20
N ALA A 12 -3.56 -9.56 12.51
CA ALA A 12 -4.06 -8.32 13.10
C ALA A 12 -5.33 -7.76 12.43
N ALA A 13 -6.18 -7.11 13.24
CA ALA A 13 -7.35 -6.39 12.78
C ALA A 13 -6.91 -5.22 11.89
N VAL A 14 -7.18 -5.36 10.61
CA VAL A 14 -7.05 -4.32 9.60
C VAL A 14 -8.22 -3.36 9.77
N GLU A 15 -7.94 -2.08 10.04
CA GLU A 15 -8.89 -1.02 9.76
C GLU A 15 -8.74 -0.60 8.30
N ASP A 16 -9.75 -0.87 7.48
CA ASP A 16 -9.87 -0.31 6.13
C ASP A 16 -10.65 1.01 6.26
N LEU A 17 -9.95 2.14 6.17
CA LEU A 17 -10.57 3.47 6.21
C LEU A 17 -10.50 4.11 4.82
N SER A 18 -11.65 4.50 4.25
CA SER A 18 -11.73 5.21 2.97
C SER A 18 -11.83 6.72 3.21
N TRP A 19 -11.00 7.48 2.49
CA TRP A 19 -10.95 8.94 2.56
C TRP A 19 -10.89 9.52 1.15
N ASP A 20 -11.46 10.72 0.98
CA ASP A 20 -11.14 11.58 -0.16
C ASP A 20 -9.79 12.27 0.14
N VAL A 21 -8.91 12.36 -0.85
CA VAL A 21 -7.53 12.88 -0.65
C VAL A 21 -7.54 14.33 -0.20
N ASP A 22 -8.52 15.12 -0.64
CA ASP A 22 -8.70 16.52 -0.24
C ASP A 22 -9.03 16.65 1.26
N ASP A 23 -9.58 15.62 1.90
CA ASP A 23 -9.86 15.60 3.34
C ASP A 23 -8.61 15.25 4.18
N MET A 24 -7.45 14.99 3.54
CA MET A 24 -6.21 14.51 4.19
C MET A 24 -5.20 15.62 4.52
N GLU A 25 -5.64 16.86 4.72
CA GLU A 25 -4.77 18.01 5.04
C GLU A 25 -3.84 17.77 6.25
N THR A 26 -4.19 16.85 7.14
CA THR A 26 -3.44 16.51 8.35
C THR A 26 -2.44 15.35 8.19
N GLU A 27 -2.37 14.69 7.03
CA GLU A 27 -1.53 13.52 6.78
C GLU A 27 -0.64 13.74 5.53
N PRO A 28 0.35 14.65 5.62
CA PRO A 28 1.14 15.09 4.47
C PRO A 28 1.94 13.96 3.79
N GLU A 29 2.33 12.92 4.52
CA GLU A 29 3.03 11.77 3.95
C GLU A 29 2.15 10.94 3.03
N ILE A 30 0.84 10.88 3.28
CA ILE A 30 -0.10 10.14 2.43
C ILE A 30 -0.38 10.93 1.17
N VAL A 31 -0.65 12.24 1.28
CA VAL A 31 -0.84 13.13 0.12
C VAL A 31 0.40 13.07 -0.78
N PHE A 32 1.60 13.15 -0.20
CA PHE A 32 2.85 13.01 -0.94
C PHE A 32 2.97 11.65 -1.64
N ALA A 33 2.59 10.55 -0.97
CA ALA A 33 2.62 9.21 -1.56
C ALA A 33 1.67 9.07 -2.75
N VAL A 34 0.45 9.63 -2.65
CA VAL A 34 -0.55 9.62 -3.73
C VAL A 34 -0.03 10.39 -4.94
N ASN A 35 0.45 11.62 -4.75
CA ASN A 35 1.00 12.45 -5.82
C ASN A 35 2.19 11.77 -6.52
N ALA A 36 3.12 11.23 -5.74
CA ALA A 36 4.28 10.52 -6.28
C ALA A 36 3.88 9.24 -7.05
N LEU A 37 2.85 8.53 -6.61
CA LEU A 37 2.34 7.36 -7.32
C LEU A 37 1.60 7.74 -8.60
N GLN A 38 0.85 8.85 -8.59
CA GLN A 38 0.21 9.42 -9.79
C GLN A 38 1.24 9.81 -10.83
N GLU A 39 2.34 10.46 -10.42
CA GLU A 39 3.48 10.77 -11.29
C GLU A 39 4.13 9.51 -11.86
N LEU A 40 4.36 8.48 -11.03
CA LEU A 40 4.90 7.20 -11.48
C LEU A 40 3.98 6.51 -12.49
N PHE A 41 2.67 6.54 -12.23
CA PHE A 41 1.64 5.99 -13.12
C PHE A 41 1.66 6.69 -14.47
N ALA A 42 1.64 8.03 -14.49
CA ALA A 42 1.71 8.81 -15.73
C ALA A 42 3.00 8.53 -16.52
N ARG A 43 4.14 8.41 -15.84
CA ARG A 43 5.42 8.02 -16.45
C ARG A 43 5.38 6.61 -17.04
N TRP A 44 4.78 5.66 -16.33
CA TRP A 44 4.64 4.29 -16.80
C TRP A 44 3.75 4.20 -18.05
N GLN A 45 2.64 4.96 -18.11
CA GLN A 45 1.76 5.00 -19.29
C GLN A 45 2.47 5.49 -20.57
N GLN A 46 3.50 6.32 -20.42
CA GLN A 46 4.28 6.87 -21.53
C GLN A 46 5.54 6.05 -21.85
N ALA A 47 5.90 5.09 -20.98
CA ALA A 47 7.12 4.33 -21.13
C ALA A 47 6.94 3.15 -22.10
N GLU A 48 7.98 2.87 -22.88
CA GLU A 48 8.10 1.59 -23.57
C GLU A 48 8.47 0.51 -22.55
N THR A 49 7.58 -0.46 -22.33
CA THR A 49 7.77 -1.51 -21.33
C THR A 49 8.27 -2.81 -21.96
N ASP A 50 9.27 -3.44 -21.34
CA ASP A 50 9.73 -4.77 -21.72
C ASP A 50 8.90 -5.86 -21.03
N ASN A 51 8.18 -6.66 -21.83
CA ASN A 51 7.36 -7.78 -21.39
C ASN A 51 8.13 -8.83 -20.56
N PHE A 52 9.46 -8.88 -20.67
CA PHE A 52 10.30 -9.74 -19.87
C PHE A 52 10.07 -9.54 -18.36
N TRP A 53 9.88 -8.31 -17.91
CA TRP A 53 9.77 -7.99 -16.49
C TRP A 53 8.48 -8.51 -15.84
N GLN A 54 7.40 -8.67 -16.59
CA GLN A 54 6.12 -9.24 -16.12
C GLN A 54 5.75 -10.51 -16.90
N ARG A 55 6.75 -11.34 -17.22
CA ARG A 55 6.59 -12.50 -18.12
C ARG A 55 5.72 -13.66 -17.62
N LYS A 56 5.31 -13.69 -16.34
CA LYS A 56 4.53 -14.82 -15.80
C LYS A 56 3.04 -14.51 -15.78
N SER A 57 2.65 -13.37 -15.20
CA SER A 57 1.25 -12.96 -15.09
C SER A 57 0.85 -11.94 -16.14
N HIS A 58 1.80 -11.28 -16.80
CA HIS A 58 1.58 -10.12 -17.67
C HIS A 58 0.88 -8.94 -16.96
N LYS A 59 0.96 -8.90 -15.62
CA LYS A 59 0.38 -7.83 -14.82
C LYS A 59 1.46 -6.94 -14.25
N VAL A 60 1.32 -5.64 -14.47
CA VAL A 60 2.13 -4.62 -13.82
C VAL A 60 1.49 -4.28 -12.48
N VAL A 61 2.31 -4.02 -11.48
CA VAL A 61 1.94 -3.41 -10.21
C VAL A 61 2.94 -2.28 -9.98
N LEU A 62 2.44 -1.10 -9.61
CA LEU A 62 3.27 0.04 -9.27
C LEU A 62 3.18 0.30 -7.77
N SER A 63 4.29 0.74 -7.18
CA SER A 63 4.31 1.17 -5.79
C SER A 63 5.27 2.35 -5.60
N VAL A 64 4.98 3.18 -4.61
CA VAL A 64 5.90 4.19 -4.11
C VAL A 64 6.08 3.98 -2.61
N VAL A 65 7.34 3.95 -2.18
CA VAL A 65 7.72 3.92 -0.76
C VAL A 65 8.22 5.31 -0.36
N VAL A 66 7.51 5.96 0.53
CA VAL A 66 7.86 7.30 1.05
C VAL A 66 8.75 7.16 2.27
N CYS A 67 9.90 7.82 2.20
CA CYS A 67 10.85 7.93 3.30
C CYS A 67 11.00 9.39 3.75
N ALA A 68 11.14 9.60 5.05
CA ALA A 68 11.47 10.90 5.62
C ALA A 68 12.98 11.02 5.87
N ARG A 69 13.61 12.08 5.36
CA ARG A 69 14.98 12.48 5.72
C ARG A 69 14.98 13.09 7.14
N GLU A 70 16.15 13.24 7.75
CA GLU A 70 16.29 13.81 9.11
C GLU A 70 15.78 15.25 9.21
N ASN A 71 15.86 16.01 8.11
CA ASN A 71 15.33 17.37 8.02
C ASN A 71 13.81 17.42 7.77
N GLY A 72 13.11 16.27 7.80
CA GLY A 72 11.68 16.16 7.55
C GLY A 72 11.28 16.12 6.07
N THR A 73 12.21 16.27 5.13
CA THR A 73 11.90 16.19 3.69
C THR A 73 11.47 14.77 3.30
N LEU A 74 10.35 14.67 2.58
CA LEU A 74 9.85 13.41 2.06
C LEU A 74 10.46 13.08 0.70
N VAL A 75 10.78 11.81 0.49
CA VAL A 75 11.31 11.30 -0.79
C VAL A 75 10.60 10.01 -1.16
N ALA A 76 10.18 9.91 -2.42
CA ALA A 76 9.48 8.77 -2.98
C ALA A 76 10.46 7.81 -3.67
N MET A 77 10.39 6.52 -3.30
CA MET A 77 11.12 5.43 -3.94
C MET A 77 10.16 4.60 -4.80
N PRO A 78 10.16 4.79 -6.13
CA PRO A 78 9.26 4.05 -7.01
C PRO A 78 9.73 2.59 -7.14
N GLY A 79 8.75 1.70 -7.21
CA GLY A 79 8.92 0.26 -7.40
C GLY A 79 7.90 -0.29 -8.40
N MET A 80 8.31 -1.35 -9.09
CA MET A 80 7.48 -2.11 -10.03
C MET A 80 7.76 -3.59 -9.80
N ASN A 81 6.74 -4.45 -9.90
CA ASN A 81 6.93 -5.89 -9.75
C ASN A 81 7.83 -6.44 -10.87
N THR A 82 8.65 -7.45 -10.55
CA THR A 82 9.45 -8.17 -11.55
C THR A 82 9.31 -9.68 -11.36
N GLU A 83 9.12 -10.40 -12.47
CA GLU A 83 8.72 -11.81 -12.50
C GLU A 83 9.78 -12.69 -13.16
N VAL A 84 11.03 -12.51 -12.75
CA VAL A 84 12.13 -13.35 -13.20
C VAL A 84 11.93 -14.75 -12.62
N ALA A 85 11.92 -15.77 -13.47
CA ALA A 85 11.71 -17.16 -13.06
C ALA A 85 12.95 -17.69 -12.32
N LEU A 86 13.03 -17.40 -11.02
CA LEU A 86 14.11 -17.80 -10.13
C LEU A 86 13.55 -18.59 -8.94
N THR A 87 14.40 -19.41 -8.32
CA THR A 87 14.07 -20.16 -7.09
C THR A 87 13.62 -19.23 -5.96
N ALA A 88 14.14 -17.99 -5.92
CA ALA A 88 13.76 -16.97 -4.95
C ALA A 88 12.37 -16.33 -5.21
N GLY A 89 11.73 -16.64 -6.35
CA GLY A 89 10.43 -16.13 -6.74
C GLY A 89 10.44 -14.71 -7.33
N SER A 90 9.24 -14.24 -7.71
CA SER A 90 9.02 -12.88 -8.22
C SER A 90 9.16 -11.83 -7.11
N LEU A 91 9.56 -10.61 -7.48
CA LEU A 91 9.63 -9.45 -6.60
C LEU A 91 8.37 -8.59 -6.75
N CYS A 92 7.73 -8.25 -5.63
CA CYS A 92 6.56 -7.35 -5.64
C CYS A 92 7.01 -5.88 -5.71
N ALA A 93 6.14 -5.00 -6.20
CA ALA A 93 6.46 -3.58 -6.41
C ALA A 93 6.87 -2.88 -5.11
N GLU A 94 6.20 -3.19 -4.00
CA GLU A 94 6.48 -2.65 -2.66
C GLU A 94 7.89 -3.02 -2.21
N ARG A 95 8.29 -4.28 -2.41
CA ARG A 95 9.64 -4.78 -2.07
C ARG A 95 10.70 -4.15 -2.96
N ALA A 96 10.41 -3.89 -4.23
CA ALA A 96 11.30 -3.16 -5.11
C ALA A 96 11.53 -1.71 -4.61
N GLY A 97 10.47 -1.01 -4.19
CA GLY A 97 10.56 0.31 -3.60
C GLY A 97 11.34 0.32 -2.26
N ILE A 98 11.11 -0.67 -1.40
CA ILE A 98 11.86 -0.82 -0.13
C ILE A 98 13.35 -1.06 -0.41
N ALA A 99 13.67 -1.95 -1.35
CA ALA A 99 15.06 -2.23 -1.73
C ALA A 99 15.74 -0.97 -2.27
N ARG A 100 15.03 -0.18 -3.08
CA ARG A 100 15.53 1.12 -3.56
C ARG A 100 15.77 2.10 -2.42
N ALA A 101 14.88 2.18 -1.43
CA ALA A 101 15.09 3.01 -0.24
C ALA A 101 16.39 2.63 0.49
N ALA A 102 16.67 1.33 0.61
CA ALA A 102 17.90 0.83 1.20
C ALA A 102 19.15 1.19 0.36
N THR A 103 19.06 1.14 -0.97
CA THR A 103 20.12 1.60 -1.88
C THR A 103 20.41 3.10 -1.73
N GLU A 104 19.38 3.90 -1.44
CA GLU A 104 19.48 5.34 -1.16
C GLU A 104 19.83 5.65 0.31
N PHE A 105 20.31 4.63 1.04
CA PHE A 105 20.79 4.69 2.42
C PHE A 105 19.75 5.18 3.44
N PHE A 106 18.45 5.02 3.17
CA PHE A 106 17.44 5.26 4.18
C PHE A 106 17.44 4.12 5.21
N HIS A 107 17.47 4.49 6.49
CA HIS A 107 17.23 3.55 7.57
C HIS A 107 15.78 3.07 7.54
N ALA A 108 15.52 1.84 8.00
CA ALA A 108 14.16 1.28 8.08
C ALA A 108 13.16 2.26 8.75
N LYS A 109 13.56 2.88 9.86
CA LYS A 109 12.76 3.87 10.62
C LYS A 109 12.28 5.10 9.81
N ALA A 110 12.94 5.37 8.69
CA ALA A 110 12.61 6.48 7.80
C ALA A 110 11.42 6.17 6.90
N ILE A 111 11.09 4.90 6.67
CA ILE A 111 9.94 4.49 5.85
C ILE A 111 8.64 4.84 6.58
N LYS A 112 7.77 5.62 5.93
CA LYS A 112 6.51 6.13 6.49
C LYS A 112 5.27 5.56 5.80
N VAL A 113 5.25 5.62 4.47
CA VAL A 113 4.08 5.26 3.65
C VAL A 113 4.49 4.36 2.50
N ILE A 114 3.65 3.37 2.17
CA ILE A 114 3.73 2.61 0.92
C ILE A 114 2.40 2.76 0.18
N ALA A 115 2.42 3.42 -0.97
CA ALA A 115 1.26 3.46 -1.87
C ALA A 115 1.42 2.38 -2.95
N VAL A 116 0.34 1.69 -3.31
CA VAL A 116 0.36 0.59 -4.29
C VAL A 116 -0.89 0.58 -5.16
N ILE A 117 -0.74 0.26 -6.44
CA ILE A 117 -1.82 0.23 -7.42
C ILE A 117 -1.60 -0.86 -8.48
N ASP A 118 -2.69 -1.50 -8.91
CA ASP A 118 -2.76 -2.22 -10.18
C ASP A 118 -3.18 -1.20 -11.25
N PRO A 119 -2.28 -0.75 -12.14
CA PRO A 119 -2.59 0.29 -13.11
C PRO A 119 -3.64 -0.14 -14.14
N SER A 120 -3.96 -1.43 -14.26
CA SER A 120 -5.06 -1.91 -15.11
C SER A 120 -6.43 -1.81 -14.44
N GLY A 121 -6.50 -1.52 -13.14
CA GLY A 121 -7.73 -1.55 -12.35
C GLY A 121 -8.26 -2.98 -12.08
N GLY A 122 -7.52 -4.02 -12.46
CA GLY A 122 -7.94 -5.41 -12.33
C GLY A 122 -8.02 -5.92 -10.88
N ILE A 123 -7.31 -5.26 -9.95
CA ILE A 123 -7.38 -5.51 -8.51
C ILE A 123 -7.47 -4.17 -7.78
N ALA A 124 -8.63 -3.89 -7.18
CA ALA A 124 -8.88 -2.69 -6.39
C ALA A 124 -9.76 -3.02 -5.16
N PRO A 125 -9.33 -2.69 -3.93
CA PRO A 125 -7.98 -2.25 -3.55
C PRO A 125 -6.94 -3.37 -3.63
N LEU A 126 -5.76 -3.04 -4.13
CA LEU A 126 -4.61 -3.93 -4.11
C LEU A 126 -3.87 -3.81 -2.78
N TRP A 127 -3.94 -4.85 -1.95
CA TRP A 127 -3.20 -4.91 -0.69
C TRP A 127 -1.87 -5.68 -0.84
N PRO A 128 -0.85 -5.35 -0.02
CA PRO A 128 0.41 -6.07 -0.04
C PRO A 128 0.21 -7.57 0.16
N CYS A 129 0.93 -8.39 -0.61
CA CYS A 129 0.86 -9.84 -0.48
C CYS A 129 1.47 -10.32 0.86
N LYS A 130 1.28 -11.60 1.22
CA LYS A 130 1.79 -12.15 2.50
C LYS A 130 3.28 -11.90 2.73
N VAL A 131 4.11 -12.03 1.69
CA VAL A 131 5.56 -11.78 1.79
C VAL A 131 5.85 -10.29 2.04
N CYS A 132 5.12 -9.39 1.39
CA CYS A 132 5.25 -7.94 1.65
C CYS A 132 4.77 -7.58 3.07
N GLN A 133 3.70 -8.22 3.57
CA GLN A 133 3.22 -8.03 4.94
C GLN A 133 4.25 -8.49 5.98
N GLU A 134 4.96 -9.59 5.73
CA GLU A 134 6.07 -10.03 6.59
C GLU A 134 7.23 -9.03 6.62
N TRP A 135 7.54 -8.40 5.47
CA TRP A 135 8.52 -7.32 5.40
C TRP A 135 8.07 -6.10 6.21
N LEU A 136 6.81 -5.68 6.00
CA LEU A 136 6.21 -4.57 6.74
C LEU A 136 6.26 -4.80 8.24
N SER A 137 5.93 -6.00 8.72
CA SER A 137 6.00 -6.35 10.14
C SER A 137 7.42 -6.17 10.72
N LYS A 138 8.46 -6.58 10.00
CA LYS A 138 9.86 -6.40 10.43
C LYS A 138 10.29 -4.93 10.41
N LEU A 139 9.87 -4.18 9.39
CA LEU A 139 10.18 -2.75 9.28
C LEU A 139 9.44 -1.93 10.35
N CYS A 140 8.19 -2.26 10.66
CA CYS A 140 7.44 -1.64 11.75
C CYS A 140 8.12 -1.78 13.11
N GLY A 141 8.80 -2.91 13.37
CA GLY A 141 9.65 -3.07 14.56
C GLY A 141 10.83 -2.09 14.66
N GLN A 142 11.09 -1.29 13.61
CA GLN A 142 12.09 -0.21 13.61
C GLN A 142 11.44 1.17 13.45
N SER A 143 10.36 1.29 12.68
CA SER A 143 9.68 2.55 12.38
C SER A 143 8.58 2.94 13.37
N GLY A 144 8.11 2.01 14.20
CA GLY A 144 6.94 2.14 15.07
C GLY A 144 5.62 2.02 14.31
N LYS A 145 5.48 2.75 13.18
CA LYS A 145 4.28 2.74 12.33
C LYS A 145 4.64 2.88 10.85
N ILE A 146 3.98 2.11 9.99
CA ILE A 146 4.01 2.26 8.52
C ILE A 146 2.57 2.26 8.01
N THR A 147 2.25 3.20 7.14
CA THR A 147 0.94 3.31 6.51
C THR A 147 0.98 2.73 5.10
N VAL A 148 -0.01 1.93 4.71
CA VAL A 148 -0.20 1.43 3.35
C VAL A 148 -1.43 2.08 2.75
N VAL A 149 -1.28 2.62 1.55
CA VAL A 149 -2.32 3.31 0.79
C VAL A 149 -2.64 2.49 -0.45
N ALA A 150 -3.93 2.20 -0.67
CA ALA A 150 -4.45 1.54 -1.86
C ALA A 150 -5.69 2.30 -2.37
N PHE A 151 -6.19 1.93 -3.54
CA PHE A 151 -7.25 2.66 -4.25
C PHE A 151 -8.50 1.78 -4.40
N PRO A 152 -9.69 2.21 -3.97
CA PRO A 152 -10.87 1.36 -3.87
C PRO A 152 -11.56 1.06 -5.20
N GLY A 153 -11.34 1.91 -6.22
CA GLY A 153 -11.99 1.79 -7.52
C GLY A 153 -11.04 1.30 -8.61
N ALA A 154 -11.61 0.65 -9.63
CA ALA A 154 -10.88 0.27 -10.84
C ALA A 154 -10.49 1.49 -11.71
N GLU A 155 -11.08 2.66 -11.45
CA GLU A 155 -10.93 3.85 -12.29
C GLU A 155 -9.64 4.65 -12.05
N ASN A 156 -8.74 4.19 -11.16
CA ASN A 156 -7.44 4.83 -10.88
C ASN A 156 -7.54 6.36 -10.74
N ASP A 157 -8.59 6.87 -10.09
CA ASP A 157 -8.88 8.32 -10.08
C ASP A 157 -7.93 9.12 -9.17
N PHE A 158 -7.10 8.45 -8.34
CA PHE A 158 -6.21 9.04 -7.34
C PHE A 158 -6.90 10.04 -6.37
N GLN A 159 -8.23 10.15 -6.41
CA GLN A 159 -9.03 11.06 -5.60
C GLN A 159 -9.47 10.37 -4.31
N ARG A 160 -9.62 9.05 -4.35
CA ARG A 160 -10.08 8.24 -3.21
C ARG A 160 -9.04 7.21 -2.84
N VAL A 161 -8.74 7.13 -1.55
CA VAL A 161 -7.81 6.14 -1.02
C VAL A 161 -8.44 5.34 0.10
N VAL A 162 -7.96 4.11 0.25
CA VAL A 162 -8.14 3.29 1.43
C VAL A 162 -6.80 3.07 2.09
N VAL A 163 -6.78 3.17 3.42
CA VAL A 163 -5.54 3.18 4.19
C VAL A 163 -5.54 2.07 5.22
N ARG A 164 -4.40 1.38 5.34
CA ARG A 164 -4.13 0.38 6.37
C ARG A 164 -2.86 0.74 7.13
N ARG A 165 -2.92 0.81 8.46
CA ARG A 165 -1.77 1.17 9.31
C ARG A 165 -1.20 -0.07 9.99
N TYR A 166 0.11 -0.22 9.95
CA TYR A 166 0.87 -1.30 10.57
C TYR A 166 1.73 -0.71 11.69
N GLY A 167 1.64 -1.23 12.92
CA GLY A 167 2.46 -0.81 14.06
C GLY A 167 2.45 -1.80 15.23
N GLU A 168 3.17 -1.50 16.33
CA GLU A 168 3.30 -2.40 17.49
C GLU A 168 1.97 -2.60 18.25
N GLU A 169 1.13 -1.57 18.37
CA GLU A 169 -0.15 -1.65 19.10
C GLU A 169 -1.30 -2.21 18.27
N SER A 170 -1.14 -2.44 16.96
CA SER A 170 -2.18 -3.00 16.07
C SER A 170 -2.61 -4.43 16.44
N PHE A 171 -2.02 -5.02 17.48
CA PHE A 171 -2.38 -6.33 18.03
C PHE A 171 -3.19 -6.26 19.34
N LYS A 172 -3.42 -5.07 19.92
CA LYS A 172 -4.20 -4.89 21.16
C LYS A 172 -5.03 -3.59 21.09
N ASP A 173 -6.35 -3.75 21.20
CA ASP A 173 -7.38 -2.69 21.29
C ASP A 173 -7.61 -1.80 20.05
N VAL A 174 -8.75 -2.05 19.39
CA VAL A 174 -9.32 -1.23 18.32
C VAL A 174 -10.43 -0.35 18.91
N ARG A 175 -10.25 0.97 18.90
CA ARG A 175 -11.35 1.94 19.10
C ARG A 175 -11.63 2.65 17.78
N ALA A 176 -12.88 2.56 17.33
CA ALA A 176 -13.39 3.27 16.16
C ALA A 176 -13.20 4.79 16.29
N PRO A 177 -12.81 5.51 15.22
CA PRO A 177 -12.82 6.97 15.22
C PRO A 177 -14.24 7.50 15.25
N THR A 178 -14.48 8.43 16.17
CA THR A 178 -15.66 9.31 16.20
C THR A 178 -15.72 10.16 14.92
N SER A 179 -16.89 10.17 14.29
CA SER A 179 -17.29 10.88 13.06
C SER A 179 -16.84 10.28 11.71
N VAL A 180 -17.54 9.21 11.32
CA VAL A 180 -17.70 8.82 9.92
C VAL A 180 -18.74 9.75 9.28
N SER A 181 -18.34 10.58 8.33
CA SER A 181 -19.29 11.23 7.41
C SER A 181 -19.68 10.22 6.34
N VAL A 182 -20.71 9.41 6.61
CA VAL A 182 -21.35 8.57 5.59
C VAL A 182 -22.15 9.49 4.67
N ARG A 183 -21.59 9.92 3.54
CA ARG A 183 -22.43 10.37 2.42
C ARG A 183 -23.01 9.13 1.74
N SER A 184 -24.27 8.88 2.04
CA SER A 184 -25.08 7.80 1.49
C SER A 184 -25.31 7.98 -0.01
N SER A 185 -24.51 7.31 -0.84
CA SER A 185 -24.87 7.06 -2.25
C SER A 185 -25.61 5.73 -2.37
N LEU A 186 -26.74 5.61 -1.68
CA LEU A 186 -27.70 4.50 -1.81
C LEU A 186 -29.12 5.05 -1.59
N LYS A 187 -29.70 5.59 -2.67
CA LYS A 187 -31.13 5.81 -2.99
C LYS A 187 -31.09 6.42 -4.41
N GLN A 188 -31.50 5.75 -5.47
CA GLN A 188 -32.88 5.33 -5.69
C GLN A 188 -32.99 3.89 -6.22
N VAL A 189 -33.71 3.12 -5.42
CA VAL A 189 -34.34 1.86 -5.75
C VAL A 189 -35.49 2.13 -6.73
N VAL A 190 -35.54 1.30 -7.77
CA VAL A 190 -36.74 0.70 -8.38
C VAL A 190 -38.02 0.94 -7.55
N GLU A 191 -38.86 1.87 -7.98
CA GLU A 191 -40.32 1.84 -7.77
C GLU A 191 -40.96 3.07 -8.42
N GLN A 192 -41.59 2.88 -9.59
CA GLN A 192 -42.93 3.40 -9.90
C GLN A 192 -43.35 2.97 -11.31
N ALA A 193 -44.45 2.20 -11.32
CA ALA A 193 -45.51 2.08 -12.34
C ALA A 193 -45.15 1.73 -13.78
#